data_AF-A0A497PM09-F1
#
_entry.id   AF-A0A497PM09-F1
#
_cell.length_a   1.000
_cell.length_b   1.000
_cell.length_c   1.000
_cell.angle_alpha   90.00
_cell.angle_beta   90.00
_cell.angle_gamma   90.00
#
_symmetry.space_group_name_H-M   'P 1'
#
loop_
_entity.id
_entity.type
_entity.pdbx_description
1 polymer ?
#
loop_
_entity_poly.entity_id
_entity_poly.type
_entity_poly.pdbx_seq_one_letter_code
_entity_poly.pdbx_strand_id
1 'polypeptide(L)'
;MRIRLNTILLHWEPLLAHRHWFTIHAFGKKLRLCARCSGVVLGFIFFKSLSTPLFMSFSSIVIPIKTGFILAIIFALPAVVDWMTQVVGLRESTNRLRIITGFLEGIGVLLLSLTDLSSLAKFLIVSIVSVSVVSIGVLIRRLSS
;
A
#
# COMPACT_ATOMS: atom_id res chain seq x y z
N MET A 1 -15.34 21.19 -14.73
CA MET A 1 -14.81 22.57 -14.92
C MET A 1 -13.38 22.43 -15.42
N ARG A 2 -13.09 23.09 -16.54
CA ARG A 2 -11.94 22.90 -17.43
C ARG A 2 -10.66 23.46 -16.81
N ILE A 3 -9.57 22.70 -16.80
CA ILE A 3 -8.22 23.27 -16.74
C ILE A 3 -7.44 22.66 -17.91
N ARG A 4 -7.36 23.41 -19.01
CA ARG A 4 -6.27 23.28 -19.98
C ARG A 4 -5.09 24.00 -19.36
N LEU A 5 -4.02 23.28 -19.02
CA LEU A 5 -2.70 23.88 -18.83
C LEU A 5 -1.71 23.07 -19.64
N ASN A 6 -1.24 23.72 -20.69
CA ASN A 6 -0.28 23.24 -21.65
C ASN A 6 1.08 23.74 -21.17
N THR A 7 1.82 22.94 -20.41
CA THR A 7 3.24 23.23 -20.10
C THR A 7 3.97 21.97 -19.65
N ILE A 8 5.06 21.68 -20.33
CA ILE A 8 6.05 20.63 -20.08
C ILE A 8 6.77 20.90 -18.75
N LEU A 9 6.07 20.71 -17.64
CA LEU A 9 6.58 20.71 -16.28
C LEU A 9 6.05 19.43 -15.66
N LEU A 10 6.90 18.62 -15.02
CA LEU A 10 6.44 17.46 -14.25
C LEU A 10 5.41 17.95 -13.23
N HIS A 11 4.13 17.80 -13.55
CA HIS A 11 3.04 18.07 -12.63
C HIS A 11 3.09 16.94 -11.60
N TRP A 12 3.82 17.16 -10.50
CA TRP A 12 3.90 16.23 -9.37
C TRP A 12 2.56 16.15 -8.61
N GLU A 13 1.60 17.04 -8.90
CA GLU A 13 0.27 17.13 -8.27
C GLU A 13 -0.53 15.81 -8.20
N PRO A 14 -0.48 14.89 -9.17
CA PRO A 14 -1.11 13.57 -9.08
C PRO A 14 -0.32 12.61 -8.18
N LEU A 15 1.00 12.74 -8.12
CA LEU A 15 1.88 11.98 -7.21
C LEU A 15 1.80 12.51 -5.78
N LEU A 16 1.57 13.82 -5.64
CA LEU A 16 1.42 14.61 -4.41
C LEU A 16 -0.04 15.00 -4.18
N ALA A 17 -1.02 14.19 -4.64
CA ALA A 17 -2.45 14.45 -4.43
C ALA A 17 -2.78 14.30 -2.94
N HIS A 18 -2.39 15.31 -2.20
CA HIS A 18 -2.50 15.59 -0.80
C HIS A 18 -3.96 15.95 -0.51
N ARG A 19 -4.92 15.04 -0.76
CA ARG A 19 -6.31 15.16 -0.25
C ARG A 19 -6.91 13.84 0.21
N HIS A 20 -6.08 12.79 0.28
CA HIS A 20 -6.53 11.45 0.67
C HIS A 20 -6.05 11.07 2.07
N TRP A 21 -6.21 12.02 2.99
CA TRP A 21 -6.07 11.79 4.41
C TRP A 21 -7.42 11.89 5.07
N PHE A 22 -7.54 11.24 6.22
CA PHE A 22 -8.56 11.60 7.21
C PHE A 22 -7.86 12.29 8.37
N THR A 23 -8.62 13.11 9.10
CA THR A 23 -8.09 13.90 10.21
C THR A 23 -8.50 13.26 11.51
N ILE A 24 -7.53 12.93 12.35
CA ILE A 24 -7.75 12.52 13.73
C ILE A 24 -7.42 13.71 14.64
N HIS A 25 -8.24 13.93 15.65
CA HIS A 25 -7.98 14.92 16.70
C HIS A 25 -7.39 14.19 17.91
N ALA A 26 -6.12 14.39 18.20
CA ALA A 26 -5.43 13.77 19.33
C ALA A 26 -4.54 14.80 20.04
N PHE A 27 -4.55 14.81 21.38
CA PHE A 27 -3.75 15.73 22.20
C PHE A 27 -3.90 17.21 21.80
N GLY A 28 -5.12 17.63 21.45
CA GLY A 28 -5.39 19.00 20.98
C GLY A 28 -4.85 19.34 19.58
N LYS A 29 -4.22 18.38 18.88
CA LYS A 29 -3.64 18.55 17.54
C LYS A 29 -4.45 17.80 16.47
N LYS A 30 -4.50 18.36 15.27
CA LYS A 30 -5.09 17.72 14.08
C LYS A 30 -4.01 16.91 13.36
N LEU A 31 -4.11 15.59 13.39
CA LEU A 31 -3.22 14.65 12.71
C LEU A 31 -3.86 14.23 11.38
N ARG A 32 -3.17 14.46 10.26
CA ARG A 32 -3.60 14.02 8.93
C ARG A 32 -2.91 12.71 8.59
N LEU A 33 -3.65 11.61 8.54
CA LEU A 33 -3.11 10.29 8.23
C LEU A 33 -3.49 9.86 6.83
N CYS A 34 -2.51 9.35 6.07
CA CYS A 34 -2.76 8.78 4.75
C CYS A 34 -3.70 7.57 4.87
N ALA A 35 -4.83 7.61 4.15
CA ALA A 35 -5.84 6.56 4.19
C ALA A 35 -5.27 5.16 3.88
N ARG A 36 -4.36 5.05 2.90
CA ARG A 36 -3.74 3.77 2.52
C ARG A 36 -2.78 3.26 3.60
N CYS A 37 -1.87 4.12 4.08
CA CYS A 37 -0.92 3.74 5.13
C CYS A 37 -1.64 3.32 6.41
N SER A 38 -2.71 4.02 6.78
CA SER A 38 -3.57 3.59 7.88
C SER A 38 -4.17 2.21 7.65
N GLY A 39 -4.68 1.93 6.44
CA GLY A 39 -5.12 0.59 6.06
C GLY A 39 -4.03 -0.47 6.25
N VAL A 40 -2.83 -0.26 5.71
CA VAL A 40 -1.69 -1.19 5.83
C VAL A 40 -1.35 -1.50 7.28
N VAL A 41 -1.22 -0.45 8.10
CA VAL A 41 -0.92 -0.60 9.53
C VAL A 41 -2.05 -1.36 10.24
N LEU A 42 -3.30 -1.03 9.94
CA LEU A 42 -4.46 -1.73 10.52
C LEU A 42 -4.48 -3.21 10.14
N GLY A 43 -4.27 -3.55 8.87
CA GLY A 43 -4.25 -4.94 8.38
C GLY A 43 -3.15 -5.76 9.04
N PHE A 44 -1.94 -5.21 9.07
CA PHE A 44 -0.80 -5.87 9.71
C PHE A 44 -1.04 -6.08 11.21
N ILE A 45 -1.43 -5.04 11.95
CA ILE A 45 -1.63 -5.12 13.40
C ILE A 45 -2.82 -5.99 13.75
N PHE A 46 -3.94 -5.89 13.02
CA PHE A 46 -5.15 -6.67 13.31
C PHE A 46 -4.89 -8.18 13.25
N PHE A 47 -4.29 -8.66 12.15
CA PHE A 47 -3.99 -10.09 12.03
C PHE A 47 -2.84 -10.51 12.94
N LYS A 48 -1.84 -9.65 13.16
CA LYS A 48 -0.77 -9.93 14.12
C LYS A 48 -1.30 -10.00 15.56
N SER A 49 -2.23 -9.14 15.96
CA SER A 49 -2.78 -9.15 17.33
C SER A 49 -3.73 -10.33 17.57
N LEU A 50 -4.49 -10.72 16.53
CA LEU A 50 -5.29 -11.95 16.56
C LEU A 50 -4.42 -13.20 16.79
N SER A 51 -3.13 -13.12 16.43
CA SER A 51 -2.14 -14.18 16.58
C SER A 51 -1.26 -14.15 17.85
N THR A 52 -1.56 -13.30 18.84
CA THR A 52 -0.82 -13.22 20.12
C THR A 52 -1.42 -14.16 21.19
N PRO A 53 -0.69 -14.56 22.25
CA PRO A 53 -0.89 -15.80 23.02
C PRO A 53 -2.04 -15.74 24.05
N LEU A 54 -3.12 -15.04 23.75
CA LEU A 54 -4.42 -15.48 24.25
C LEU A 54 -4.98 -16.62 23.38
N PHE A 55 -4.49 -16.85 22.14
CA PHE A 55 -5.09 -17.86 21.24
C PHE A 55 -4.19 -18.73 20.33
N MET A 56 -2.92 -18.45 20.04
CA MET A 56 -1.92 -19.40 19.50
C MET A 56 -0.67 -18.62 19.08
N SER A 57 0.52 -19.02 19.52
CA SER A 57 1.75 -18.29 19.21
C SER A 57 2.23 -18.55 17.77
N PHE A 58 2.09 -17.55 16.89
CA PHE A 58 2.69 -17.58 15.54
C PHE A 58 4.22 -17.46 15.53
N SER A 59 4.86 -17.32 16.69
CA SER A 59 6.34 -17.31 16.80
C SER A 59 7.00 -18.55 16.21
N SER A 60 6.24 -19.63 16.03
CA SER A 60 6.71 -20.90 15.47
C SER A 60 6.14 -21.19 14.07
N ILE A 61 5.30 -20.31 13.52
CA ILE A 61 4.68 -20.52 12.21
C ILE A 61 5.57 -19.95 11.13
N VAL A 62 6.20 -20.87 10.42
CA VAL A 62 7.01 -20.61 9.25
C VAL A 62 6.18 -20.98 8.02
N ILE A 63 5.96 -20.00 7.15
CA ILE A 63 5.32 -20.23 5.85
C ILE A 63 6.41 -20.47 4.81
N PRO A 64 6.27 -21.51 3.94
CA PRO A 64 7.19 -21.69 2.82
C PRO A 64 7.33 -20.42 1.98
N ILE A 65 8.57 -20.07 1.63
CA ILE A 65 8.90 -18.80 0.96
C ILE A 65 8.02 -18.54 -0.26
N LYS A 66 7.85 -19.56 -1.13
CA LYS A 66 7.03 -19.46 -2.34
C LYS A 66 5.58 -19.11 -2.02
N THR A 67 4.99 -19.81 -1.06
CA THR A 67 3.60 -19.60 -0.64
C THR A 67 3.43 -18.22 0.00
N GLY A 68 4.30 -17.84 0.93
CA GLY A 68 4.24 -16.53 1.59
C GLY A 68 4.39 -15.38 0.60
N PHE A 69 5.29 -15.50 -0.37
CA PHE A 69 5.49 -14.50 -1.42
C PHE A 69 4.29 -14.39 -2.38
N ILE A 70 3.75 -15.52 -2.86
CA ILE A 70 2.57 -15.52 -3.75
C ILE A 70 1.37 -14.89 -3.05
N LEU A 71 1.10 -15.29 -1.80
CA LEU A 71 0.00 -14.71 -1.04
C LEU A 71 0.22 -13.22 -0.79
N ALA A 72 1.45 -12.80 -0.46
CA ALA A 72 1.77 -11.39 -0.30
C ALA A 72 1.43 -10.56 -1.54
N ILE A 73 1.76 -11.06 -2.74
CA ILE A 73 1.40 -10.42 -4.01
C ILE A 73 -0.12 -10.37 -4.20
N ILE A 74 -0.82 -11.49 -3.99
CA ILE A 74 -2.29 -11.56 -4.15
C ILE A 74 -2.98 -10.51 -3.27
N PHE A 75 -2.56 -10.40 -2.02
CA PHE A 75 -3.13 -9.44 -1.07
C PHE A 75 -2.72 -7.99 -1.35
N ALA A 76 -1.53 -7.74 -1.92
CA ALA A 76 -1.11 -6.41 -2.35
C ALA A 76 -1.75 -5.97 -3.68
N LEU A 77 -2.18 -6.91 -4.52
CA LEU A 77 -2.66 -6.64 -5.88
C LEU A 77 -3.80 -5.61 -5.94
N PRO A 78 -4.83 -5.62 -5.05
CA PRO A 78 -5.87 -4.60 -5.07
C PRO A 78 -5.34 -3.17 -4.86
N ALA A 79 -4.32 -2.98 -4.02
CA ALA A 79 -3.70 -1.68 -3.79
C ALA A 79 -2.86 -1.22 -4.99
N VAL A 80 -2.18 -2.17 -5.65
CA VAL A 80 -1.46 -1.92 -6.90
C VAL A 80 -2.43 -1.50 -8.01
N VAL A 81 -3.53 -2.24 -8.21
CA VAL A 81 -4.55 -1.89 -9.21
C VAL A 81 -5.19 -0.54 -8.90
N ASP A 82 -5.51 -0.26 -7.64
CA ASP A 82 -6.04 1.05 -7.24
C ASP A 82 -5.09 2.19 -7.55
N TRP A 83 -3.80 2.03 -7.25
CA TRP A 83 -2.78 3.02 -7.57
C TRP A 83 -2.58 3.19 -9.09
N MET A 84 -2.45 2.09 -9.83
CA MET A 84 -2.21 2.10 -11.27
C MET A 84 -3.35 2.81 -12.00
N THR A 85 -4.59 2.40 -11.74
CA THR A 85 -5.78 2.99 -12.38
C THR A 85 -5.94 4.49 -12.04
N GLN A 86 -5.52 4.91 -10.85
CA GLN A 86 -5.51 6.33 -10.49
C GLN A 86 -4.42 7.12 -11.20
N VAL A 87 -3.19 6.59 -11.26
CA VAL A 87 -2.04 7.29 -11.85
C VAL A 87 -2.22 7.54 -13.35
N VAL A 88 -2.83 6.59 -14.06
CA VAL A 88 -3.15 6.73 -15.49
C VAL A 88 -4.42 7.56 -15.75
N GLY A 89 -5.10 8.03 -14.70
CA GLY A 89 -6.26 8.91 -14.84
C GLY A 89 -7.57 8.22 -15.24
N LEU A 90 -7.67 6.89 -15.12
CA LEU A 90 -8.91 6.16 -15.44
C LEU A 90 -10.03 6.42 -14.43
N ARG A 91 -9.67 6.66 -13.17
CA ARG A 91 -10.61 7.02 -12.09
C ARG A 91 -9.90 7.70 -10.94
N GLU A 92 -10.68 8.39 -10.10
CA GLU A 92 -10.21 8.83 -8.79
C GLU A 92 -10.29 7.70 -7.75
N SER A 93 -9.41 7.74 -6.76
CA SER A 93 -9.42 6.80 -5.63
C SER A 93 -10.07 7.46 -4.40
N THR A 94 -10.89 6.71 -3.67
CA THR A 94 -11.58 7.21 -2.47
C THR A 94 -10.88 6.76 -1.19
N ASN A 95 -11.00 7.52 -0.10
CA ASN A 95 -10.40 7.13 1.19
C ASN A 95 -10.89 5.75 1.67
N ARG A 96 -12.17 5.42 1.46
CA ARG A 96 -12.74 4.11 1.82
C ARG A 96 -12.03 2.99 1.05
N LEU A 97 -11.88 3.15 -0.27
CA LEU A 97 -11.19 2.16 -1.10
C LEU A 97 -9.72 2.02 -0.68
N ARG A 98 -9.03 3.14 -0.45
CA ARG A 98 -7.62 3.16 -0.02
C ARG A 98 -7.39 2.45 1.31
N ILE A 99 -8.29 2.61 2.28
CA ILE A 99 -8.24 1.90 3.55
C ILE A 99 -8.42 0.40 3.31
N ILE A 100 -9.40 -0.02 2.51
CA ILE A 100 -9.68 -1.44 2.24
C ILE A 100 -8.50 -2.09 1.52
N THR A 101 -8.02 -1.50 0.42
CA THR A 101 -6.90 -2.07 -0.34
C THR A 101 -5.61 -2.04 0.46
N GLY A 102 -5.38 -0.97 1.25
CA GLY A 102 -4.24 -0.89 2.17
C GLY A 102 -4.32 -1.97 3.27
N PHE A 103 -5.51 -2.23 3.81
CA PHE A 103 -5.71 -3.31 4.79
C PHE A 103 -5.31 -4.68 4.22
N LEU A 104 -5.74 -4.99 3.00
CA LEU A 104 -5.32 -6.21 2.30
C LEU A 104 -3.80 -6.25 2.09
N GLU A 105 -3.21 -5.15 1.63
CA GLU A 105 -1.75 -5.03 1.49
C GLU A 105 -1.01 -5.29 2.82
N GLY A 106 -1.54 -4.81 3.95
CA GLY A 106 -1.03 -5.09 5.29
C GLY A 106 -1.03 -6.58 5.67
N ILE A 107 -2.03 -7.34 5.22
CA ILE A 107 -2.05 -8.81 5.35
C ILE A 107 -0.92 -9.43 4.54
N GLY A 108 -0.71 -8.96 3.31
CA GLY A 108 0.39 -9.44 2.47
C GLY A 108 1.76 -9.20 3.11
N VAL A 109 1.98 -8.03 3.72
CA VAL A 109 3.20 -7.72 4.49
C VAL A 109 3.38 -8.68 5.67
N LEU A 110 2.30 -8.99 6.41
CA LEU A 110 2.35 -9.96 7.50
C LEU A 110 2.74 -11.35 7.00
N LEU A 111 2.12 -11.84 5.92
CA LEU A 111 2.43 -13.16 5.34
C LEU A 111 3.88 -13.26 4.87
N LEU A 112 4.42 -12.20 4.26
CA LEU A 112 5.84 -12.13 3.92
C LEU A 112 6.72 -12.15 5.17
N SER A 113 6.31 -11.48 6.25
CA SER A 113 7.06 -11.44 7.50
C SER A 113 7.19 -12.81 8.20
N LEU A 114 6.22 -13.71 7.99
CA LEU A 114 6.17 -15.07 8.52
C LEU A 114 7.01 -16.10 7.71
N THR A 115 7.70 -15.67 6.65
CA THR A 115 8.63 -16.52 5.91
C THR A 115 10.01 -16.57 6.59
N ASP A 116 10.81 -17.60 6.30
CA ASP A 116 12.19 -17.74 6.80
C ASP A 116 13.20 -16.80 6.13
N LEU A 117 12.76 -15.88 5.28
CA LEU A 117 13.66 -14.90 4.66
C LEU A 117 14.30 -14.00 5.72
N SER A 118 15.56 -13.61 5.50
CA SER A 118 16.23 -12.62 6.33
C SER A 118 15.45 -11.30 6.29
N SER A 119 15.48 -10.54 7.39
CA SER A 119 14.81 -9.23 7.45
C SER A 119 15.25 -8.32 6.30
N LEU A 120 16.54 -8.34 5.96
CA LEU A 120 17.07 -7.58 4.82
C LEU A 120 16.42 -8.01 3.50
N ALA A 121 16.34 -9.33 3.21
CA ALA A 121 15.71 -9.82 1.99
C ALA A 121 14.23 -9.38 1.90
N LYS A 122 13.49 -9.44 3.01
CA LYS A 122 12.09 -8.98 3.07
C LYS A 122 11.97 -7.49 2.73
N PHE A 123 12.81 -6.64 3.31
CA PHE A 123 12.82 -5.20 3.01
C PHE A 123 13.20 -4.90 1.56
N LEU A 124 14.19 -5.61 1.02
CA LEU A 124 14.61 -5.46 -0.37
C LEU A 124 13.49 -5.87 -1.33
N ILE A 125 12.82 -7.00 -1.09
CA ILE A 125 11.68 -7.45 -1.89
C ILE A 125 10.59 -6.38 -1.93
N VAL A 126 10.15 -5.89 -0.76
CA VAL A 126 9.08 -4.87 -0.68
C VAL A 126 9.50 -3.60 -1.41
N SER A 127 10.75 -3.18 -1.24
CA SER A 127 11.28 -1.97 -1.87
C SER A 127 11.38 -2.10 -3.38
N ILE A 128 11.89 -3.22 -3.90
CA ILE A 128 12.01 -3.50 -5.34
C ILE A 128 10.63 -3.55 -5.98
N VAL A 129 9.67 -4.26 -5.37
CA VAL A 129 8.29 -4.33 -5.88
C VAL A 129 7.64 -2.94 -5.88
N SER A 130 7.79 -2.19 -4.79
CA SER A 130 7.21 -0.84 -4.68
C SER A 130 7.77 0.13 -5.73
N VAL A 131 9.09 0.15 -5.90
CA VAL A 131 9.77 0.97 -6.92
C VAL A 131 9.31 0.55 -8.31
N SER A 132 9.25 -0.75 -8.59
CA SER A 132 8.83 -1.26 -9.90
C SER A 132 7.40 -0.84 -10.23
N VAL A 133 6.45 -1.01 -9.30
CA VAL A 133 5.06 -0.56 -9.48
C VAL A 133 5.00 0.94 -9.76
N VAL A 134 5.71 1.74 -8.95
CA VAL A 134 5.73 3.20 -9.13
C VAL A 134 6.31 3.60 -10.48
N SER A 135 7.45 3.02 -10.86
CA SER A 135 8.11 3.29 -12.14
C SER A 135 7.22 2.92 -13.32
N ILE A 136 6.56 1.76 -13.29
CA ILE A 136 5.67 1.30 -14.36
C ILE A 136 4.47 2.25 -14.48
N GLY A 137 3.79 2.61 -13.39
CA GLY A 137 2.62 3.51 -13.50
C GLY A 137 3.00 4.90 -14.00
N VAL A 138 4.14 5.44 -13.58
CA VAL A 138 4.64 6.72 -14.09
C VAL A 138 4.99 6.61 -15.59
N LEU A 139 5.61 5.51 -16.01
CA LEU A 139 5.91 5.25 -17.42
C LEU A 139 4.63 5.16 -18.26
N ILE A 140 3.65 4.36 -17.84
CA ILE A 140 2.37 4.22 -18.55
C ILE A 140 1.69 5.58 -18.68
N ARG A 141 1.65 6.37 -17.60
CA ARG A 141 1.07 7.72 -17.62
C ARG A 141 1.74 8.60 -18.68
N ARG A 142 3.07 8.57 -18.79
CA ARG A 142 3.84 9.34 -19.78
C ARG A 142 3.57 8.88 -21.22
N LEU A 143 3.32 7.59 -21.43
CA LEU A 143 2.97 7.06 -22.75
C LEU A 143 1.52 7.36 -23.14
N SER A 144 0.64 7.59 -22.15
CA SER A 144 -0.77 7.90 -22.37
C SER A 144 -1.10 9.40 -22.47
N SER A 145 -0.13 10.28 -22.17
CA SER A 145 -0.25 11.75 -22.22
C SER A 145 0.33 12.33 -23.49
#